data_AF-A0A9P0L910-F1
#
_entry.id   AF-A0A9P0L910-F1
#
_cell.length_a   1.000
_cell.length_b   1.000
_cell.length_c   1.000
_cell.angle_alpha   90.00
_cell.angle_beta   90.00
_cell.angle_gamma   90.00
#
_symmetry.space_group_name_H-M   'P 1'
#
loop_
_entity.id
_entity.type
_entity.pdbx_description
1 polymer ?
#
loop_
_entity_poly.entity_id
_entity_poly.type
_entity_poly.pdbx_seq_one_letter_code
_entity_poly.pdbx_strand_id
1 'polypeptide(L)'
;MSRGECRIIHFRRKRLVNSSNAFVDKNRSHSQDWFHRMPNQRKRSSERSLCPQYVLEEARRRIENGESKRKVASSYGMKESTLRYRLKRKEAATKLGRYDATLSPEIEQEFCNYLEDLDNMFQGMTPKNLRIAAYEFVVKNNIPHRFNSEKKMAGKHWLRGFLSRHPDLSLRRTTSTSIARAMGFNKPQCERFYKNLAELMDKYKFPPTSIYNMDETGLSAVPNNPPRVISKKGKRAVNKISSAEIGTNVTVV
;
A
#
# COMPACT_ATOMS: atom_id res chain seq x y z
N MET A 1 1.73 33.48 63.27
CA MET A 1 2.55 34.00 62.14
C MET A 1 3.00 32.83 61.30
N SER A 2 2.51 32.72 60.06
CA SER A 2 3.13 31.97 58.96
C SER A 2 2.39 32.38 57.69
N ARG A 3 3.04 33.21 56.86
CA ARG A 3 2.54 33.65 55.56
C ARG A 3 2.98 32.61 54.53
N GLY A 4 2.03 31.85 53.98
CA GLY A 4 2.28 30.97 52.83
C GLY A 4 2.29 31.78 51.54
N GLU A 5 3.44 31.87 50.90
CA GLU A 5 3.69 32.60 49.66
C GLU A 5 2.84 32.04 48.50
N CYS A 6 2.07 32.93 47.86
CA CYS A 6 1.41 32.63 46.59
C CYS A 6 2.44 32.80 45.46
N ARG A 7 3.01 31.69 44.97
CA ARG A 7 3.92 31.70 43.81
C ARG A 7 3.10 31.90 42.53
N ILE A 8 3.14 33.11 42.00
CA ILE A 8 2.61 33.47 40.68
C ILE A 8 3.41 32.74 39.60
N ILE A 9 2.84 31.70 39.01
CA ILE A 9 3.40 31.03 37.84
C ILE A 9 3.19 31.95 36.64
N HIS A 10 4.26 32.48 36.07
CA HIS A 10 4.22 33.34 34.88
C HIS A 10 3.76 32.55 33.65
N PHE A 11 2.53 32.81 33.18
CA PHE A 11 2.07 32.38 31.86
C PHE A 11 2.75 33.20 30.76
N ARG A 12 3.58 32.53 29.96
CA ARG A 12 4.29 33.13 28.84
C ARG A 12 3.31 33.37 27.69
N ARG A 13 2.92 34.63 27.44
CA ARG A 13 2.15 35.05 26.25
C ARG A 13 2.94 34.68 24.98
N LYS A 14 2.45 33.71 24.19
CA LYS A 14 2.85 33.58 22.79
C LYS A 14 1.87 34.38 21.94
N ARG A 15 2.36 35.47 21.35
CA ARG A 15 1.69 36.18 20.24
C ARG A 15 1.47 35.20 19.10
N LEU A 16 0.24 35.16 18.57
CA LEU A 16 -0.04 34.58 17.26
C LEU A 16 0.66 35.44 16.21
N VAL A 17 1.78 34.93 15.69
CA VAL A 17 2.34 35.43 14.44
C VAL A 17 1.72 34.57 13.35
N ASN A 18 1.04 35.20 12.40
CA ASN A 18 0.59 34.56 11.16
C ASN A 18 1.80 33.98 10.43
N SER A 19 2.02 32.68 10.58
CA SER A 19 2.96 31.89 9.77
C SER A 19 2.18 31.05 8.77
N SER A 20 1.60 31.73 7.79
CA SER A 20 1.36 31.13 6.47
C SER A 20 2.72 30.64 5.95
N ASN A 21 2.81 29.36 5.59
CA ASN A 21 4.01 28.65 5.12
C ASN A 21 5.10 28.35 6.16
N ALA A 22 5.01 27.17 6.79
CA ALA A 22 6.13 26.22 6.94
C ALA A 22 5.73 24.99 7.77
N PHE A 23 4.75 24.21 7.33
CA PHE A 23 4.73 22.77 7.66
C PHE A 23 5.08 22.01 6.39
N VAL A 24 6.37 22.11 6.03
CA VAL A 24 6.93 21.25 5.00
C VAL A 24 6.84 19.83 5.54
N ASP A 25 6.00 19.07 4.85
CA ASP A 25 5.66 17.67 5.01
C ASP A 25 6.92 16.78 5.04
N LYS A 26 7.59 16.70 6.20
CA LYS A 26 8.79 15.85 6.42
C LYS A 26 8.49 14.35 6.35
N ASN A 27 7.23 13.96 6.16
CA ASN A 27 6.81 12.55 6.05
C ASN A 27 6.73 12.03 4.61
N ARG A 28 7.06 12.84 3.60
CA ARG A 28 6.89 12.45 2.20
C ARG A 28 8.00 11.55 1.63
N SER A 29 9.14 11.37 2.31
CA SER A 29 10.32 10.73 1.68
C SER A 29 10.73 9.35 2.21
N HIS A 30 10.43 8.95 3.45
CA HIS A 30 10.98 7.70 4.02
C HIS A 30 10.09 6.46 3.88
N SER A 31 8.80 6.61 3.53
CA SER A 31 7.84 5.49 3.59
C SER A 31 7.62 4.76 2.26
N GLN A 32 7.75 5.45 1.13
CA GLN A 32 7.73 4.82 -0.20
C GLN A 32 9.07 4.11 -0.52
N ASP A 33 10.10 4.44 0.25
CA ASP A 33 11.49 4.13 -0.03
C ASP A 33 11.86 2.66 0.14
N TRP A 34 11.23 1.91 1.05
CA TRP A 34 11.62 0.51 1.28
C TRP A 34 11.17 -0.45 0.16
N PHE A 35 10.16 -0.07 -0.62
CA PHE A 35 9.71 -0.83 -1.80
C PHE A 35 10.27 -0.27 -3.12
N HIS A 36 10.57 1.03 -3.20
CA HIS A 36 11.15 1.66 -4.39
C HIS A 36 12.70 1.67 -4.41
N ARG A 37 13.38 1.70 -3.27
CA ARG A 37 14.84 1.45 -3.18
C ARG A 37 15.12 -0.04 -3.02
N MET A 38 15.00 -0.84 -4.08
CA MET A 38 15.77 -2.09 -4.14
C MET A 38 16.32 -2.40 -5.54
N PRO A 39 17.63 -2.78 -5.62
CA PRO A 39 18.43 -2.78 -6.82
C PRO A 39 18.38 -4.14 -7.52
N ASN A 40 17.20 -4.55 -8.00
CA ASN A 40 17.16 -5.72 -8.87
C ASN A 40 16.03 -5.66 -9.91
N GLN A 41 15.83 -4.50 -10.53
CA GLN A 41 15.45 -4.52 -11.93
C GLN A 41 16.70 -4.89 -12.73
N ARG A 42 17.09 -6.17 -12.67
CA ARG A 42 18.16 -6.67 -13.51
C ARG A 42 17.71 -6.43 -14.94
N LYS A 43 18.29 -5.42 -15.59
CA LYS A 43 18.08 -5.23 -17.03
C LYS A 43 18.43 -6.56 -17.68
N ARG A 44 17.49 -7.06 -18.47
CA ARG A 44 17.60 -8.38 -19.06
C ARG A 44 18.89 -8.42 -19.88
N SER A 45 19.83 -9.26 -19.47
CA SER A 45 21.09 -9.47 -20.19
C SER A 45 20.95 -10.48 -21.33
N SER A 46 19.84 -11.23 -21.38
CA SER A 46 19.63 -12.24 -22.42
C SER A 46 19.02 -11.63 -23.68
N GLU A 47 19.73 -11.80 -24.80
CA GLU A 47 19.28 -11.47 -26.15
C GLU A 47 18.32 -12.53 -26.74
N ARG A 48 17.64 -13.31 -25.89
CA ARG A 48 16.71 -14.35 -26.37
C ARG A 48 15.42 -13.69 -26.89
N SER A 49 15.07 -13.94 -28.13
CA SER A 49 13.83 -13.41 -28.74
C SER A 49 12.67 -14.39 -28.58
N LEU A 50 11.44 -13.87 -28.54
CA LEU A 50 10.25 -14.69 -28.75
C LEU A 50 10.20 -15.12 -30.22
N CYS A 51 9.66 -16.32 -30.46
CA CYS A 51 9.42 -16.83 -31.80
C CYS A 51 8.00 -17.39 -31.80
N PRO A 52 6.99 -16.52 -32.01
CA PRO A 52 5.59 -16.94 -32.12
C PRO A 52 5.40 -17.95 -33.25
N GLN A 53 4.33 -18.74 -33.19
CA GLN A 53 4.05 -19.80 -34.15
C GLN A 53 4.04 -19.29 -35.60
N TYR A 54 3.41 -18.16 -35.86
CA TYR A 54 3.37 -17.54 -37.20
C TYR A 54 4.77 -17.19 -37.74
N VAL A 55 5.70 -16.75 -36.87
CA VAL A 55 7.09 -16.45 -37.27
C VAL A 55 7.82 -17.73 -37.63
N LEU A 56 7.54 -18.83 -36.92
CA LEU A 56 8.18 -20.12 -37.18
C LEU A 56 7.71 -20.74 -38.50
N GLU A 57 6.42 -20.63 -38.80
CA GLU A 57 5.79 -21.09 -40.04
C GLU A 57 6.27 -20.28 -41.24
N GLU A 58 6.25 -18.95 -41.13
CA GLU A 58 6.73 -18.06 -42.20
C GLU A 58 8.24 -18.24 -42.44
N ALA A 59 9.02 -18.45 -41.38
CA ALA A 59 10.44 -18.75 -41.53
C ALA A 59 10.69 -20.08 -42.26
N ARG A 60 9.84 -21.10 -42.08
CA ARG A 60 9.95 -22.35 -42.87
C ARG A 60 9.72 -22.10 -44.34
N ARG A 61 8.63 -21.40 -44.67
CA ARG A 61 8.28 -21.06 -46.05
C ARG A 61 9.41 -20.30 -46.76
N ARG A 62 9.99 -19.31 -46.08
CA ARG A 62 11.11 -18.51 -46.64
C ARG A 62 12.39 -19.34 -46.84
N ILE A 63 12.66 -20.30 -45.96
CA ILE A 63 13.79 -21.22 -46.11
C ILE A 63 13.56 -22.21 -47.26
N GLU A 64 12.33 -22.71 -47.43
CA GLU A 64 11.95 -23.55 -48.58
C GLU A 64 12.09 -22.79 -49.91
N ASN A 65 11.79 -21.48 -49.91
CA ASN A 65 12.03 -20.58 -51.05
C ASN A 65 13.51 -20.21 -51.26
N GLY A 66 14.44 -20.83 -50.54
CA GLY A 66 15.89 -20.67 -50.74
C GLY A 66 16.54 -19.53 -49.95
N GLU A 67 15.83 -18.84 -49.05
CA GLU A 67 16.46 -17.84 -48.20
C GLU A 67 17.34 -18.46 -47.10
N SER A 68 18.48 -17.83 -46.82
CA SER A 68 19.37 -18.30 -45.76
C SER A 68 18.74 -18.09 -44.37
N LYS A 69 18.92 -19.06 -43.47
CA LYS A 69 18.45 -19.00 -42.07
C LYS A 69 18.90 -17.72 -41.34
N ARG A 70 20.09 -17.21 -41.66
CA ARG A 70 20.63 -15.96 -41.11
C ARG A 70 19.88 -14.73 -41.60
N LYS A 71 19.53 -14.66 -42.89
CA LYS A 71 18.75 -13.56 -43.49
C LYS A 71 17.34 -13.51 -42.89
N VAL A 72 16.69 -14.67 -42.81
CA VAL A 72 15.35 -14.80 -42.21
C VAL A 72 15.39 -14.39 -40.73
N ALA A 73 16.33 -14.92 -39.94
CA ALA A 73 16.45 -14.55 -38.52
C ALA A 73 16.70 -13.04 -38.30
N SER A 74 17.55 -12.44 -39.14
CA SER A 74 17.86 -11.00 -39.07
C SER A 74 16.63 -10.14 -39.38
N SER A 75 15.77 -10.55 -40.33
CA SER A 75 14.53 -9.83 -40.65
C SER A 75 13.53 -9.77 -39.48
N TYR A 76 13.61 -10.70 -38.54
CA TYR A 76 12.78 -10.73 -37.33
C TYR A 76 13.51 -10.25 -36.07
N GLY A 77 14.72 -9.68 -36.20
CA GLY A 77 15.53 -9.24 -35.05
C GLY A 77 15.91 -10.39 -34.11
N MET A 78 16.10 -11.60 -34.64
CA MET A 78 16.47 -12.80 -33.88
C MET A 78 17.86 -13.29 -34.28
N LYS A 79 18.55 -13.94 -33.34
CA LYS A 79 19.78 -14.69 -33.68
C LYS A 79 19.46 -15.91 -34.51
N GLU A 80 20.27 -16.17 -35.55
CA GLU A 80 20.16 -17.37 -36.38
C GLU A 80 20.14 -18.66 -35.54
N SER A 81 20.99 -18.73 -34.50
CA SER A 81 21.06 -19.87 -33.60
C SER A 81 19.73 -20.14 -32.87
N THR A 82 18.96 -19.08 -32.56
CA THR A 82 17.63 -19.19 -31.95
C THR A 82 16.63 -19.75 -32.95
N LEU A 83 16.61 -19.22 -34.17
CA LEU A 83 15.71 -19.71 -35.23
C LEU A 83 15.99 -21.17 -35.57
N ARG A 84 17.27 -21.54 -35.75
CA ARG A 84 17.70 -22.92 -36.03
C ARG A 84 17.27 -23.90 -34.93
N TYR A 85 17.47 -23.52 -33.67
CA TYR A 85 17.05 -24.34 -32.53
C TYR A 85 15.54 -24.57 -32.50
N ARG A 86 14.75 -23.52 -32.75
CA ARG A 86 13.28 -23.59 -32.76
C ARG A 86 12.74 -24.39 -33.94
N LEU A 87 13.32 -24.22 -35.13
CA LEU A 87 12.97 -25.02 -36.31
C LEU A 87 13.22 -26.53 -36.08
N LYS A 88 14.34 -26.88 -35.42
CA LYS A 88 14.66 -28.27 -35.06
C LYS A 88 13.64 -28.86 -34.07
N ARG A 89 13.21 -28.07 -33.08
CA ARG A 89 12.21 -28.51 -32.08
C ARG A 89 10.77 -28.47 -32.59
N LYS A 90 10.48 -27.76 -33.68
CA LYS A 90 9.13 -27.49 -34.18
C LYS A 90 8.22 -26.81 -33.15
N GLU A 91 8.81 -26.08 -32.20
CA GLU A 91 8.10 -25.44 -31.09
C GLU A 91 8.28 -23.92 -31.14
N ALA A 92 7.16 -23.20 -31.07
CA ALA A 92 7.16 -21.76 -30.85
C ALA A 92 7.69 -21.41 -29.44
N ALA A 93 8.37 -20.27 -29.36
CA ALA A 93 8.71 -19.65 -28.08
C ALA A 93 7.65 -18.60 -27.75
N THR A 94 6.59 -19.00 -27.05
CA THR A 94 5.54 -18.09 -26.57
C THR A 94 5.94 -17.39 -25.27
N LYS A 95 6.84 -18.00 -24.47
CA LYS A 95 7.32 -17.42 -23.20
C LYS A 95 8.83 -17.62 -23.04
N LEU A 96 9.50 -16.61 -22.48
CA LEU A 96 10.97 -16.58 -22.27
C LEU A 96 11.42 -17.18 -20.93
N GLY A 97 10.58 -18.02 -20.32
CA GLY A 97 10.90 -18.72 -19.07
C GLY A 97 10.57 -17.95 -17.79
N ARG A 98 9.87 -16.80 -17.87
CA ARG A 98 9.31 -16.19 -16.67
C ARG A 98 8.09 -17.00 -16.24
N TYR A 99 8.06 -17.37 -14.97
CA TYR A 99 6.90 -18.04 -14.41
C TYR A 99 5.66 -17.17 -14.50
N ASP A 100 4.54 -17.79 -14.85
CA ASP A 100 3.23 -17.17 -14.78
C ASP A 100 2.85 -16.87 -13.33
N ALA A 101 1.99 -15.86 -13.15
CA ALA A 101 1.38 -15.58 -11.87
C ALA A 101 0.55 -16.78 -11.40
N THR A 102 0.61 -17.10 -10.12
CA THR A 102 -0.14 -18.24 -9.55
C THR A 102 -1.65 -18.00 -9.59
N LEU A 103 -2.08 -16.75 -9.43
CA LEU A 103 -3.49 -16.34 -9.48
C LEU A 103 -3.77 -15.69 -10.83
N SER A 104 -4.98 -15.91 -11.34
CA SER A 104 -5.45 -15.22 -12.54
C SER A 104 -5.70 -13.73 -12.24
N PRO A 105 -5.68 -12.86 -13.26
CA PRO A 105 -5.96 -11.43 -13.07
C PRO A 105 -7.31 -11.15 -12.40
N GLU A 106 -8.32 -11.96 -12.70
CA GLU A 106 -9.68 -11.83 -12.15
C GLU A 106 -9.68 -12.09 -10.64
N ILE A 107 -9.04 -13.18 -10.22
CA ILE A 107 -8.89 -13.52 -8.79
C ILE A 107 -8.07 -12.43 -8.07
N GLU A 108 -6.98 -11.96 -8.68
CA GLU A 108 -6.20 -10.88 -8.07
C GLU A 108 -7.02 -9.60 -7.88
N GLN A 109 -7.97 -9.31 -8.78
CA GLN A 109 -8.88 -8.18 -8.64
C GLN A 109 -9.85 -8.37 -7.48
N GLU A 110 -10.40 -9.58 -7.29
CA GLU A 110 -11.23 -9.89 -6.12
C GLU A 110 -10.46 -9.69 -4.81
N PHE A 111 -9.19 -10.10 -4.76
CA PHE A 111 -8.32 -9.81 -3.62
C PHE A 111 -8.15 -8.31 -3.39
N CYS A 112 -8.03 -7.50 -4.45
CA CYS A 112 -7.93 -6.05 -4.31
C CYS A 112 -9.21 -5.44 -3.73
N ASN A 113 -10.38 -5.87 -4.22
CA ASN A 113 -11.67 -5.41 -3.71
C ASN A 113 -11.84 -5.77 -2.23
N TYR A 114 -11.52 -7.02 -1.87
CA TYR A 114 -11.57 -7.47 -0.48
C TYR A 114 -10.64 -6.68 0.46
N LEU A 115 -9.44 -6.34 -0.02
CA LEU A 115 -8.51 -5.48 0.73
C LEU A 115 -9.05 -4.07 0.94
N GLU A 116 -9.75 -3.51 -0.05
CA GLU A 116 -10.39 -2.20 0.05
C GLU A 116 -11.56 -2.23 1.05
N ASP A 117 -12.39 -3.27 1.02
CA ASP A 117 -13.49 -3.45 1.97
C ASP A 117 -12.99 -3.54 3.42
N LEU A 118 -11.98 -4.38 3.68
CA LEU A 118 -11.36 -4.49 5.00
C LEU A 118 -10.75 -3.17 5.48
N ASP A 119 -10.11 -2.42 4.58
CA ASP A 119 -9.55 -1.11 4.90
C ASP A 119 -10.63 -0.05 5.17
N ASN A 120 -11.81 -0.17 4.55
CA ASN A 120 -12.97 0.68 4.82
C ASN A 120 -13.63 0.34 6.17
N MET A 121 -13.55 -0.92 6.59
CA MET A 121 -14.00 -1.40 7.90
C MET A 121 -12.97 -1.18 9.03
N PHE A 122 -11.87 -0.44 8.78
CA PHE A 122 -10.77 -0.22 9.72
C PHE A 122 -10.01 -1.50 10.16
N GLN A 123 -10.12 -2.57 9.36
CA GLN A 123 -9.48 -3.87 9.55
C GLN A 123 -8.40 -4.15 8.48
N GLY A 124 -7.64 -3.12 8.10
CA GLY A 124 -6.65 -3.20 7.03
C GLY A 124 -5.71 -4.42 7.16
N MET A 125 -5.48 -5.12 6.05
CA MET A 125 -4.73 -6.37 6.04
C MET A 125 -3.22 -6.14 6.00
N THR A 126 -2.47 -6.88 6.82
CA THR A 126 -1.01 -6.84 6.79
C THR A 126 -0.44 -7.65 5.63
N PRO A 127 0.78 -7.33 5.15
CA PRO A 127 1.51 -8.15 4.17
C PRO A 127 1.63 -9.63 4.51
N LYS A 128 1.73 -9.96 5.81
CA LYS A 128 1.82 -11.34 6.28
C LYS A 128 0.48 -12.05 6.09
N ASN A 129 -0.61 -11.41 6.52
CA ASN A 129 -1.95 -11.97 6.43
C ASN A 129 -2.38 -12.16 4.97
N LEU A 130 -2.07 -11.21 4.08
CA LEU A 130 -2.37 -11.37 2.65
C LEU A 130 -1.66 -12.60 2.05
N ARG A 131 -0.42 -12.86 2.45
CA ARG A 131 0.33 -14.03 1.98
C ARG A 131 -0.23 -15.35 2.52
N ILE A 132 -0.80 -15.35 3.73
CA ILE A 132 -1.48 -16.51 4.31
C ILE A 132 -2.81 -16.72 3.58
N ALA A 133 -3.63 -15.68 3.45
CA ALA A 133 -4.91 -15.73 2.73
C ALA A 133 -4.74 -16.21 1.28
N ALA A 134 -3.71 -15.75 0.58
CA ALA A 134 -3.40 -16.23 -0.77
C ALA A 134 -3.04 -17.72 -0.81
N TYR A 135 -2.36 -18.25 0.22
CA TYR A 135 -2.06 -19.68 0.32
C TYR A 135 -3.32 -20.49 0.61
N GLU A 136 -4.12 -20.07 1.59
CA GLU A 136 -5.37 -20.72 1.94
C GLU A 136 -6.34 -20.76 0.74
N PHE A 137 -6.42 -19.67 -0.01
CA PHE A 137 -7.23 -19.59 -1.22
C PHE A 137 -6.80 -20.62 -2.27
N VAL A 138 -5.50 -20.72 -2.59
CA VAL A 138 -5.04 -21.67 -3.62
C VAL A 138 -5.20 -23.12 -3.17
N VAL A 139 -5.00 -23.41 -1.89
CA VAL A 139 -5.20 -24.76 -1.33
C VAL A 139 -6.69 -25.14 -1.38
N LYS A 140 -7.57 -24.25 -0.94
CA LYS A 140 -9.02 -24.49 -0.92
C LYS A 140 -9.60 -24.69 -2.32
N ASN A 141 -9.09 -23.97 -3.31
CA ASN A 141 -9.54 -24.05 -4.71
C ASN A 141 -8.73 -25.04 -5.56
N ASN A 142 -7.82 -25.83 -4.95
CA ASN A 142 -6.95 -26.79 -5.65
C ASN A 142 -6.16 -26.19 -6.83
N ILE A 143 -5.74 -24.93 -6.71
CA ILE A 143 -4.96 -24.24 -7.74
C ILE A 143 -3.49 -24.66 -7.64
N PRO A 144 -2.87 -25.15 -8.72
CA PRO A 144 -1.45 -25.51 -8.71
C PRO A 144 -0.56 -24.34 -8.32
N HIS A 145 0.23 -24.50 -7.26
CA HIS A 145 1.04 -23.41 -6.71
C HIS A 145 2.45 -23.85 -6.31
N ARG A 146 3.37 -22.89 -6.25
CA ARG A 146 4.75 -23.05 -5.73
C ARG A 146 4.94 -22.38 -4.36
N PHE A 147 3.85 -22.12 -3.64
CA PHE A 147 3.93 -21.57 -2.29
C PHE A 147 4.52 -22.59 -1.31
N ASN A 148 5.06 -22.08 -0.20
CA ASN A 148 5.71 -22.94 0.79
C ASN A 148 4.65 -23.59 1.68
N SER A 149 4.54 -24.91 1.61
CA SER A 149 3.55 -25.71 2.35
C SER A 149 3.88 -25.84 3.85
N GLU A 150 5.15 -25.82 4.25
CA GLU A 150 5.55 -25.88 5.66
C GLU A 150 5.10 -24.61 6.42
N LYS A 151 5.35 -23.45 5.82
CA LYS A 151 5.02 -22.14 6.39
C LYS A 151 3.57 -21.72 6.10
N LYS A 152 2.85 -22.49 5.28
CA LYS A 152 1.47 -22.23 4.84
C LYS A 152 1.25 -20.78 4.39
N MET A 153 2.16 -20.25 3.57
CA MET A 153 2.10 -18.87 3.10
C MET A 153 2.77 -18.66 1.74
N ALA A 154 2.24 -17.72 0.97
CA ALA A 154 2.86 -17.26 -0.27
C ALA A 154 4.23 -16.60 0.01
N GLY A 155 5.14 -16.58 -0.98
CA GLY A 155 6.48 -15.99 -0.82
C GLY A 155 6.50 -14.45 -0.82
N LYS A 156 7.59 -13.85 -0.33
CA LYS A 156 7.79 -12.38 -0.42
C LYS A 156 7.83 -11.88 -1.86
N HIS A 157 8.35 -12.68 -2.80
CA HIS A 157 8.38 -12.34 -4.22
C HIS A 157 6.98 -12.33 -4.86
N TRP A 158 6.09 -13.21 -4.42
CA TRP A 158 4.70 -13.21 -4.87
C TRP A 158 4.02 -11.90 -4.48
N LEU A 159 4.13 -11.50 -3.20
CA LEU A 159 3.56 -10.24 -2.72
C LEU A 159 4.10 -9.02 -3.50
N ARG A 160 5.42 -8.99 -3.77
CA ARG A 160 6.04 -7.93 -4.59
C ARG A 160 5.48 -7.91 -6.00
N GLY A 161 5.29 -9.08 -6.61
CA GLY A 161 4.68 -9.20 -7.93
C GLY A 161 3.23 -8.73 -7.95
N PHE A 162 2.44 -9.12 -6.95
CA PHE A 162 1.05 -8.71 -6.79
C PHE A 162 0.94 -7.18 -6.69
N LEU A 163 1.67 -6.55 -5.76
CA LEU A 163 1.67 -5.08 -5.61
C LEU A 163 2.24 -4.35 -6.83
N SER A 164 3.11 -4.98 -7.61
CA SER A 164 3.63 -4.40 -8.86
C SER A 164 2.60 -4.43 -10.00
N ARG A 165 1.65 -5.38 -9.98
CA ARG A 165 0.55 -5.45 -10.94
C ARG A 165 -0.61 -4.55 -10.56
N HIS A 166 -0.76 -4.26 -9.26
CA HIS A 166 -1.82 -3.43 -8.69
C HIS A 166 -1.24 -2.14 -8.09
N PRO A 167 -0.82 -1.16 -8.92
CA PRO A 167 -0.17 0.08 -8.46
C PRO A 167 -1.10 1.00 -7.65
N ASP A 168 -2.39 0.72 -7.66
CA ASP A 168 -3.41 1.39 -6.87
C ASP A 168 -3.37 1.00 -5.40
N LEU A 169 -2.64 -0.06 -5.04
CA LEU A 169 -2.41 -0.46 -3.66
C LEU A 169 -1.04 0.01 -3.18
N SER A 170 -0.98 0.36 -1.89
CA SER A 170 0.25 0.81 -1.24
C SER A 170 0.33 0.33 0.19
N LEU A 171 1.56 0.13 0.69
CA LEU A 171 1.77 -0.19 2.09
C LEU A 171 1.78 1.09 2.93
N ARG A 172 0.83 1.23 3.85
CA ARG A 172 0.63 2.43 4.67
C ARG A 172 0.79 2.11 6.16
N ARG A 173 1.32 3.08 6.91
CA ARG A 173 1.28 3.03 8.37
C ARG A 173 -0.14 3.36 8.82
N THR A 174 -0.65 2.57 9.74
CA THR A 174 -1.97 2.81 10.34
C THR A 174 -1.87 3.84 11.46
N THR A 175 -2.93 4.60 11.67
CA THR A 175 -3.12 5.44 12.86
C THR A 175 -4.07 4.73 13.80
N SER A 176 -3.65 4.54 15.05
CA SER A 176 -4.52 4.01 16.09
C SER A 176 -5.68 4.96 16.31
N THR A 177 -6.90 4.48 16.14
CA THR A 177 -8.13 5.27 16.30
C THR A 177 -9.03 4.55 17.29
N SER A 178 -9.49 5.26 18.33
CA SER A 178 -10.44 4.70 19.27
C SER A 178 -11.80 4.48 18.60
N ILE A 179 -12.53 3.46 19.05
CA ILE A 179 -13.88 3.15 18.55
C ILE A 179 -14.79 4.38 18.73
N ALA A 180 -14.72 5.04 19.89
CA ALA A 180 -15.48 6.26 20.16
C ALA A 180 -15.21 7.38 19.13
N ARG A 181 -13.95 7.58 18.71
CA ARG A 181 -13.62 8.57 17.69
C ARG A 181 -14.13 8.15 16.30
N ALA A 182 -14.02 6.87 15.96
CA ALA A 182 -14.53 6.34 14.70
C ALA A 182 -16.07 6.46 14.59
N MET A 183 -16.80 6.20 15.69
CA MET A 183 -18.25 6.32 15.74
C MET A 183 -18.72 7.78 15.86
N GLY A 184 -18.02 8.60 16.65
CA GLY A 184 -18.39 9.99 16.94
C GLY A 184 -18.12 10.96 15.79
N PHE A 185 -17.15 10.64 14.91
CA PHE A 185 -16.82 11.48 13.76
C PHE A 185 -17.71 11.17 12.54
N ASN A 186 -19.01 11.41 12.70
CA ASN A 186 -20.01 11.26 11.64
C ASN A 186 -20.67 12.60 11.30
N LYS A 187 -21.22 12.70 10.07
CA LYS A 187 -21.77 13.95 9.53
C LYS A 187 -22.86 14.56 10.45
N PRO A 188 -23.88 13.82 10.91
CA PRO A 188 -24.89 14.37 11.82
C PRO A 188 -24.32 14.91 13.13
N GLN A 189 -23.35 14.22 13.76
CA GLN A 189 -22.74 14.71 15.00
C GLN A 189 -21.90 15.96 14.76
N CYS A 190 -21.14 16.02 13.67
CA CYS A 190 -20.40 17.22 13.28
C CYS A 190 -21.34 18.40 12.99
N GLU A 191 -22.41 18.18 12.23
CA GLU A 191 -23.42 19.21 11.92
C GLU A 191 -24.07 19.74 13.21
N ARG A 192 -24.47 18.85 14.11
CA ARG A 192 -25.03 19.23 15.41
C ARG A 192 -24.04 20.06 16.24
N PHE A 193 -22.77 19.67 16.27
CA PHE A 193 -21.73 20.42 16.97
C PHE A 193 -21.57 21.83 16.42
N TYR A 194 -21.40 21.97 15.09
CA TYR A 194 -21.22 23.28 14.47
C TYR A 194 -22.46 24.16 14.56
N LYS A 195 -23.66 23.57 14.49
CA LYS A 195 -24.91 24.30 14.72
C LYS A 195 -24.96 24.87 16.14
N ASN A 196 -24.73 24.04 17.15
CA ASN A 196 -24.69 24.48 18.55
C ASN A 196 -23.63 25.57 18.76
N LEU A 197 -22.45 25.40 18.17
CA LEU A 197 -21.37 26.38 18.26
C LEU A 197 -21.78 27.71 17.62
N ALA A 198 -22.40 27.69 16.43
CA ALA A 198 -22.88 28.89 15.75
C ALA A 198 -23.94 29.63 16.59
N GLU A 199 -24.92 28.92 17.14
CA GLU A 199 -25.95 29.48 18.02
C GLU A 199 -25.35 30.15 19.27
N LEU A 200 -24.35 29.51 19.89
CA LEU A 200 -23.66 30.07 21.06
C LEU A 200 -22.80 31.28 20.71
N MET A 201 -22.09 31.22 19.57
CA MET A 201 -21.30 32.34 19.05
C MET A 201 -22.19 33.54 18.75
N ASP A 202 -23.39 33.33 18.18
CA ASP A 202 -24.34 34.40 17.91
C ASP A 202 -25.01 34.96 19.16
N LYS A 203 -25.33 34.11 20.13
CA LYS A 203 -25.98 34.54 21.37
C LYS A 203 -25.05 35.37 22.26
N TYR A 204 -23.81 34.93 22.44
CA TYR A 204 -22.89 35.53 23.42
C TYR A 204 -21.81 36.40 22.79
N LYS A 205 -21.62 36.34 21.47
CA LYS A 205 -20.66 37.16 20.70
C LYS A 205 -19.26 37.17 21.33
N PHE A 206 -18.75 35.98 21.64
CA PHE A 206 -17.44 35.83 22.29
C PHE A 206 -16.34 36.51 21.48
N PRO A 207 -15.54 37.41 22.08
CA PRO A 207 -14.41 38.01 21.38
C PRO A 207 -13.33 36.95 21.15
N PRO A 208 -12.53 37.05 20.07
CA PRO A 208 -11.48 36.08 19.77
C PRO A 208 -10.47 35.87 20.91
N THR A 209 -10.26 36.88 21.76
CA THR A 209 -9.37 36.83 22.93
C THR A 209 -9.86 35.91 24.04
N SER A 210 -11.14 35.55 24.04
CA SER A 210 -11.76 34.70 25.07
C SER A 210 -12.04 33.28 24.57
N ILE A 211 -11.58 32.94 23.36
CA ILE A 211 -11.72 31.61 22.77
C ILE A 211 -10.37 30.90 22.90
N TYR A 212 -10.35 29.86 23.72
CA TYR A 212 -9.16 29.06 23.99
C TYR A 212 -9.34 27.68 23.39
N ASN A 213 -8.29 27.17 22.75
CA ASN A 213 -8.22 25.74 22.43
C ASN A 213 -7.88 25.00 23.73
N MET A 214 -8.75 24.10 24.14
CA MET A 214 -8.51 23.18 25.25
C MET A 214 -8.41 21.78 24.65
N ASP A 215 -7.20 21.33 24.34
CA ASP A 215 -6.95 20.00 23.81
C ASP A 215 -6.32 19.09 24.87
N GLU A 216 -7.01 17.99 25.19
CA GLU A 216 -6.48 16.94 26.03
C GLU A 216 -5.37 16.18 25.30
N THR A 217 -4.18 16.13 25.90
CA THR A 217 -3.08 15.27 25.43
C THR A 217 -3.04 14.01 26.29
N GLY A 218 -3.34 12.86 25.66
CA GLY A 218 -3.19 11.55 26.31
C GLY A 218 -1.74 11.05 26.25
N LEU A 219 -1.15 10.80 27.41
CA LEU A 219 0.13 10.11 27.54
C LEU A 219 -0.12 8.61 27.68
N SER A 220 0.07 7.88 26.57
CA SER A 220 -0.07 6.42 26.55
C SER A 220 1.27 5.72 26.79
N ALA A 221 1.28 4.72 27.68
CA ALA A 221 2.39 3.80 27.87
C ALA A 221 2.46 2.70 26.78
N VAL A 222 1.49 2.65 25.86
CA VAL A 222 1.42 1.61 24.83
C VAL A 222 2.34 1.95 23.65
N PRO A 223 3.09 0.98 23.10
CA PRO A 223 3.91 1.19 21.92
C PRO A 223 3.12 1.71 20.71
N ASN A 224 3.49 2.90 20.24
CA ASN A 224 2.82 3.63 19.15
C ASN A 224 3.24 3.19 17.72
N ASN A 225 3.67 1.95 17.53
CA ASN A 225 4.13 1.47 16.23
C ASN A 225 3.20 0.39 15.66
N PRO A 226 1.98 0.75 15.23
CA PRO A 226 1.05 -0.20 14.68
C PRO A 226 1.57 -0.75 13.35
N PRO A 227 1.21 -2.00 13.00
CA PRO A 227 1.70 -2.64 11.79
C PRO A 227 1.25 -1.87 10.55
N ARG A 228 2.08 -1.95 9.52
CA ARG A 228 1.71 -1.43 8.20
C ARG A 228 0.70 -2.35 7.53
N VAL A 229 -0.27 -1.77 6.86
CA VAL A 229 -1.35 -2.47 6.16
C VAL A 229 -1.39 -2.05 4.70
N ILE A 230 -1.94 -2.92 3.86
CA ILE A 230 -2.16 -2.64 2.44
C ILE A 230 -3.44 -1.84 2.33
N SER A 231 -3.38 -0.69 1.66
CA SER A 231 -4.49 0.25 1.50
C SER A 231 -4.38 0.96 0.17
N LYS A 232 -5.51 1.48 -0.31
CA LYS A 232 -5.61 2.23 -1.57
C LYS A 232 -4.70 3.46 -1.56
N LYS A 233 -3.98 3.63 -2.66
CA LYS A 233 -3.10 4.77 -2.89
C LYS A 233 -3.94 6.05 -2.93
N GLY A 234 -3.43 7.13 -2.34
CA GLY A 234 -4.14 8.40 -2.25
C GLY A 234 -5.09 8.56 -1.05
N LYS A 235 -5.42 7.49 -0.32
CA LYS A 235 -6.21 7.60 0.92
C LYS A 235 -5.47 8.49 1.94
N ARG A 236 -6.14 9.53 2.46
CA ARG A 236 -5.55 10.54 3.36
C ARG A 236 -5.12 9.94 4.69
N ALA A 237 -6.02 9.19 5.33
CA ALA A 237 -5.78 8.51 6.60
C ALA A 237 -6.14 7.03 6.50
N VAL A 238 -5.27 6.18 7.07
CA VAL A 238 -5.49 4.74 7.17
C VAL A 238 -5.56 4.43 8.66
N ASN A 239 -6.76 4.14 9.14
CA ASN A 239 -7.02 4.01 10.57
C ASN A 239 -7.17 2.53 10.93
N LYS A 240 -6.69 2.17 12.13
CA LYS A 240 -6.92 0.87 12.73
C LYS A 240 -7.65 1.07 14.05
N ILE A 241 -8.75 0.36 14.24
CA ILE A 241 -9.44 0.35 15.53
C ILE A 241 -8.53 -0.32 16.57
N SER A 242 -8.23 0.40 17.65
CA SER A 242 -7.59 -0.17 18.84
C SER A 242 -8.65 -0.58 19.85
N SER A 243 -8.54 -1.80 20.40
CA SER A 243 -9.30 -2.16 21.60
C SER A 243 -8.90 -1.22 22.74
N ALA A 244 -9.91 -0.76 23.48
CA ALA A 244 -9.75 0.21 24.56
C ALA A 244 -8.98 -0.34 25.78
N GLU A 245 -8.71 -1.65 25.83
CA GLU A 245 -8.35 -2.35 27.07
C GLU A 245 -6.86 -2.36 27.44
N ILE A 246 -5.99 -1.61 26.76
CA ILE A 246 -4.55 -1.72 27.03
C ILE A 246 -4.04 -0.39 27.57
N GLY A 247 -4.05 -0.26 28.90
CA GLY A 247 -3.25 0.70 29.67
C GLY A 247 -4.02 1.90 30.22
N THR A 248 -3.67 2.30 31.43
CA THR A 248 -4.09 3.57 32.04
C THR A 248 -3.54 4.72 31.21
N ASN A 249 -4.43 5.52 30.61
CA ASN A 249 -4.05 6.73 29.88
C ASN A 249 -4.04 7.90 30.87
N VAL A 250 -2.92 8.59 31.00
CA VAL A 250 -2.83 9.80 31.83
C VAL A 250 -3.13 10.99 30.93
N THR A 251 -4.16 11.76 31.28
CA THR A 251 -4.58 12.93 30.50
C THR A 251 -3.96 14.18 31.09
N VAL A 252 -3.35 15.00 30.24
CA VAL A 252 -2.91 16.36 30.59
C VAL A 252 -3.78 17.35 29.80
N VAL A 253 -4.31 18.34 30.51
CA VAL A 253 -5.13 19.45 29.99
C VAL A 253 -4.30 20.72 30.00
#